data_AF-A0A948RFN8-F1
#
_entry.id   AF-A0A948RFN8-F1
#
_cell.length_a   1.000
_cell.length_b   1.000
_cell.length_c   1.000
_cell.angle_alpha   90.00
_cell.angle_beta   90.00
_cell.angle_gamma   90.00
#
_symmetry.space_group_name_H-M   'P 1'
#
loop_
_entity.id
_entity.type
_entity.pdbx_description
1 polymer ?
#
loop_
_entity_poly.entity_id
_entity_poly.type
_entity_poly.pdbx_seq_one_letter_code
_entity_poly.pdbx_strand_id
1 'polypeptide(L)'
;MIARRFMSAGSFDEHVAEKVIFVLLNQADLVLTAFAAHAGFYELNPVVRNLLAIPTLLILIKGFVPLLIAWLAPGKLLLPAIGFLILVVGWNVKELVLWLW
;
A
#
# COMPACT_ATOMS: atom_id res chain seq x y z
N MET A 1 -19.98 -11.53 -20.03
CA MET A 1 -19.54 -10.13 -19.74
C MET A 1 -18.59 -10.08 -18.54
N ILE A 2 -18.90 -10.74 -17.42
CA ILE A 2 -18.04 -10.82 -16.22
C ILE A 2 -16.67 -11.47 -16.52
N ALA A 3 -16.63 -12.60 -17.23
CA ALA A 3 -15.38 -13.29 -17.58
C ALA A 3 -14.41 -12.45 -18.42
N ARG A 4 -14.90 -11.54 -19.29
CA ARG A 4 -14.03 -10.61 -20.04
C ARG A 4 -13.39 -9.57 -19.14
N ARG A 5 -14.10 -9.08 -18.10
CA ARG A 5 -13.54 -8.12 -17.13
C ARG A 5 -12.46 -8.74 -16.25
N PHE A 6 -12.58 -10.02 -15.91
CA PHE A 6 -11.54 -10.75 -15.18
C PHE A 6 -10.33 -11.09 -16.08
N MET A 7 -10.55 -11.48 -17.34
CA MET A 7 -9.44 -11.67 -18.31
C MET A 7 -8.68 -10.35 -18.58
N SER A 8 -9.39 -9.23 -18.68
CA SER A 8 -8.81 -7.89 -18.80
C SER A 8 -8.27 -7.33 -17.48
N ALA A 9 -8.51 -7.97 -16.33
CA ALA A 9 -7.81 -7.62 -15.10
C ALA A 9 -6.40 -8.24 -15.11
N GLY A 10 -6.28 -9.46 -15.64
CA GLY A 10 -5.01 -10.17 -15.78
C GLY A 10 -4.06 -9.59 -16.84
N SER A 11 -4.59 -9.03 -17.93
CA SER A 11 -3.82 -8.15 -18.83
C SER A 11 -3.96 -6.72 -18.33
N PHE A 12 -2.86 -6.01 -18.09
CA PHE A 12 -2.86 -4.62 -17.62
C PHE A 12 -3.37 -3.63 -18.71
N ASP A 13 -4.40 -3.95 -19.50
CA ASP A 13 -4.80 -3.13 -20.66
C ASP A 13 -5.88 -2.08 -20.32
N GLU A 14 -6.71 -2.34 -19.31
CA GLU A 14 -7.73 -1.41 -18.81
C GLU A 14 -7.36 -0.95 -17.38
N HIS A 15 -7.28 0.36 -17.14
CA HIS A 15 -7.01 0.99 -15.83
C HIS A 15 -5.59 0.79 -15.25
N VAL A 16 -4.56 0.92 -16.11
CA VAL A 16 -3.15 0.89 -15.69
C VAL A 16 -2.84 1.96 -14.65
N ALA A 17 -3.33 3.18 -14.86
CA ALA A 17 -3.02 4.31 -13.99
C ALA A 17 -3.45 4.03 -12.55
N GLU A 18 -4.66 3.52 -12.34
CA GLU A 18 -5.21 3.17 -11.04
C GLU A 18 -4.39 2.05 -10.38
N LYS A 19 -4.03 1.00 -11.13
CA LYS A 19 -3.19 -0.09 -10.62
C LYS A 19 -1.80 0.41 -10.21
N VAL A 20 -1.17 1.24 -11.05
CA VAL A 20 0.14 1.82 -10.78
C VAL A 20 0.09 2.74 -9.56
N ILE A 21 -0.88 3.65 -9.48
CA ILE A 21 -1.06 4.55 -8.34
C ILE A 21 -1.27 3.74 -7.06
N PHE A 22 -2.13 2.72 -7.10
CA PHE A 22 -2.36 1.84 -5.96
C PHE A 22 -1.07 1.16 -5.47
N VAL A 23 -0.28 0.60 -6.38
CA VAL A 23 1.00 -0.03 -6.03
C VAL A 23 1.98 0.99 -5.46
N LEU A 24 2.14 2.15 -6.11
CA LEU A 24 3.05 3.20 -5.65
C LEU A 24 2.68 3.72 -4.25
N LEU A 25 1.39 3.89 -3.96
CA LEU A 25 0.93 4.29 -2.63
C LEU A 25 1.25 3.24 -1.56
N ASN A 26 1.09 1.95 -1.86
CA ASN A 26 1.49 0.89 -0.93
C ASN A 26 3.01 0.84 -0.72
N GLN A 27 3.81 1.07 -1.78
CA GLN A 27 5.27 1.15 -1.66
C GLN A 27 5.70 2.36 -0.82
N ALA A 28 5.05 3.52 -1.01
CA ALA A 28 5.28 4.70 -0.18
C ALA A 28 4.95 4.41 1.29
N ASP A 29 3.82 3.76 1.58
CA ASP A 29 3.44 3.36 2.94
C ASP A 29 4.46 2.37 3.56
N LEU A 30 4.96 1.41 2.80
CA LEU A 30 6.04 0.51 3.23
C LEU A 30 7.31 1.28 3.59
N VAL A 31 7.74 2.21 2.72
CA VAL A 31 8.95 3.03 2.96
C VAL A 31 8.78 3.89 4.21
N LEU A 32 7.63 4.55 4.37
CA LEU A 32 7.34 5.35 5.56
C LEU A 32 7.32 4.50 6.83
N THR A 33 6.75 3.29 6.74
CA THR A 33 6.74 2.34 7.87
C THR A 33 8.15 1.91 8.25
N ALA A 34 8.99 1.55 7.27
CA ALA A 34 10.37 1.15 7.51
C ALA A 34 11.20 2.31 8.06
N PHE A 35 11.00 3.52 7.55
CA PHE A 35 11.66 4.72 8.04
C PHE A 35 11.23 5.06 9.48
N ALA A 36 9.93 5.05 9.78
CA ALA A 36 9.42 5.28 11.13
C ALA A 36 9.96 4.25 12.14
N ALA A 37 10.03 2.97 11.74
CA ALA A 37 10.63 1.92 12.55
C ALA A 37 12.12 2.16 12.79
N HIS A 38 12.88 2.56 11.77
CA HIS A 38 14.29 2.90 11.89
C HIS A 38 14.52 4.10 12.82
N ALA A 39 13.65 5.10 12.75
CA ALA A 39 13.68 6.28 13.62
C ALA A 39 13.20 6.00 15.07
N GLY A 40 12.76 4.77 15.37
CA GLY A 40 12.30 4.37 16.71
C GLY A 40 10.84 4.70 17.01
N PHE A 41 10.07 5.19 16.05
CA PHE A 41 8.66 5.56 16.22
C PHE A 41 7.71 4.36 16.14
N TYR A 42 7.96 3.33 16.97
CA TYR A 42 7.16 2.10 17.00
C TYR A 42 5.71 2.34 17.47
N GLU A 43 5.45 3.45 18.16
CA GLU A 43 4.13 3.82 18.69
C GLU A 43 3.18 4.40 17.63
N LEU A 44 3.73 4.91 16.51
CA LEU A 44 2.93 5.46 15.42
C LEU A 44 2.09 4.41 14.69
N ASN A 45 2.45 3.12 14.81
CA ASN A 45 1.77 2.07 14.08
C ASN A 45 1.62 0.78 14.93
N PRO A 46 0.76 0.79 15.97
CA PRO A 46 0.65 -0.32 16.92
C PRO A 46 0.21 -1.64 16.26
N VAL A 47 -0.56 -1.57 15.17
CA VAL A 47 -0.97 -2.75 14.38
C VAL A 47 0.21 -3.36 13.62
N VAL A 48 1.12 -2.52 13.11
CA VAL A 48 2.26 -2.95 12.29
C VAL A 48 3.49 -3.28 13.16
N ARG A 49 3.49 -2.93 14.45
CA ARG A 49 4.57 -3.26 15.39
C ARG A 49 4.94 -4.74 15.39
N ASN A 50 3.95 -5.63 15.38
CA ASN A 50 4.19 -7.07 15.34
C ASN A 50 4.72 -7.54 13.98
N LEU A 51 4.37 -6.83 12.91
CA LEU A 51 4.89 -7.10 11.56
C LEU A 51 6.35 -6.67 11.41
N LEU A 52 6.78 -5.61 12.11
CA LEU A 52 8.18 -5.17 12.14
C LEU A 52 9.11 -6.18 12.80
N ALA A 53 8.60 -7.04 13.70
CA ALA A 53 9.39 -8.11 14.30
C ALA A 53 9.84 -9.18 13.29
N ILE A 54 9.15 -9.27 12.13
CA ILE A 54 9.46 -10.23 11.06
C ILE A 54 9.54 -9.46 9.73
N PRO A 55 10.71 -8.93 9.34
CA PRO A 55 10.87 -8.11 8.13
C PRO A 55 10.35 -8.77 6.85
N THR A 56 10.49 -10.08 6.74
CA THR A 56 9.99 -10.86 5.60
C THR A 56 8.46 -10.79 5.48
N LEU A 57 7.76 -10.81 6.62
CA LEU A 57 6.30 -10.73 6.67
C LEU A 57 5.83 -9.31 6.32
N LEU A 58 6.56 -8.28 6.75
CA LEU A 58 6.30 -6.89 6.35
C LEU A 58 6.38 -6.71 4.83
N ILE A 59 7.43 -7.21 4.18
CA ILE A 59 7.61 -7.14 2.73
C ILE A 59 6.51 -7.93 2.00
N LEU A 60 6.15 -9.11 2.53
CA LEU A 60 5.08 -9.92 1.94
C LEU A 60 3.75 -9.18 1.97
N ILE A 61 3.36 -8.63 3.12
CA ILE A 61 2.05 -8.00 3.32
C ILE A 61 1.96 -6.62 2.67
N LYS A 62 3.00 -5.78 2.77
CA LYS A 62 2.97 -4.41 2.24
C LYS A 62 3.58 -4.26 0.85
N GLY A 63 4.27 -5.29 0.34
CA GLY A 63 4.86 -5.30 -1.00
C GLY A 63 4.14 -6.27 -1.93
N PHE A 64 4.24 -7.57 -1.63
CA PHE A 64 3.76 -8.61 -2.55
C PHE A 64 2.24 -8.69 -2.66
N VAL A 65 1.51 -8.60 -1.53
CA VAL A 65 0.04 -8.63 -1.53
C VAL A 65 -0.58 -7.48 -2.35
N PRO A 66 -0.14 -6.21 -2.22
CA PRO A 66 -0.62 -5.13 -3.09
C PRO A 66 -0.38 -5.37 -4.58
N LEU A 67 0.75 -5.98 -4.96
CA LEU A 67 1.01 -6.36 -6.35
C LEU A 67 0.01 -7.40 -6.84
N LEU A 68 -0.28 -8.42 -6.04
CA LEU A 68 -1.31 -9.42 -6.36
C LEU A 68 -2.71 -8.80 -6.46
N ILE A 69 -3.07 -7.90 -5.54
CA ILE A 69 -4.36 -7.19 -5.57
C ILE A 69 -4.46 -6.34 -6.84
N ALA A 70 -3.42 -5.56 -7.16
CA ALA A 70 -3.39 -4.75 -8.37
C ALA A 70 -3.50 -5.60 -9.65
N TRP A 71 -2.92 -6.80 -9.63
CA TRP A 71 -3.00 -7.73 -10.75
C TRP A 71 -4.40 -8.35 -10.90
N LEU A 72 -4.97 -8.86 -9.82
CA LEU A 72 -6.24 -9.60 -9.86
C LEU A 72 -7.49 -8.70 -9.89
N ALA A 73 -7.42 -7.48 -9.34
CA ALA A 73 -8.55 -6.59 -9.22
C ALA A 73 -8.74 -5.73 -10.49
N PRO A 74 -9.99 -5.50 -10.93
CA PRO A 74 -10.29 -4.48 -11.93
C PRO A 74 -10.05 -3.07 -11.33
N GLY A 75 -9.40 -2.18 -12.09
CA GLY A 75 -8.89 -0.91 -11.55
C GLY A 75 -9.94 0.01 -10.91
N LYS A 76 -11.20 -0.03 -11.36
CA LYS A 76 -12.30 0.74 -10.73
C LYS A 76 -12.56 0.35 -9.28
N LEU A 77 -12.31 -0.90 -8.89
CA LEU A 77 -12.43 -1.36 -7.50
C LEU A 77 -11.25 -0.90 -6.64
N LEU A 78 -10.14 -0.46 -7.25
CA LEU A 78 -9.00 0.08 -6.52
C LEU A 78 -9.21 1.53 -6.07
N LEU A 79 -10.09 2.30 -6.73
CA LEU A 79 -10.36 3.71 -6.38
C LEU A 79 -10.65 3.96 -4.89
N PRO A 80 -11.58 3.24 -4.22
CA PRO A 80 -11.80 3.45 -2.79
C PRO A 80 -10.56 3.09 -1.95
N ALA A 81 -9.82 2.06 -2.33
CA ALA A 81 -8.59 1.67 -1.65
C ALA A 81 -7.47 2.72 -1.83
N ILE A 82 -7.35 3.30 -3.03
CA ILE A 82 -6.44 4.41 -3.34
C ILE A 82 -6.78 5.63 -2.48
N GLY A 83 -8.06 6.00 -2.41
CA GLY A 83 -8.50 7.12 -1.58
C GLY A 83 -8.15 6.92 -0.10
N PHE A 84 -8.39 5.73 0.44
CA PHE A 84 -8.00 5.38 1.80
C PHE A 84 -6.47 5.40 2.00
N LEU A 85 -5.70 4.84 1.06
CA LEU A 85 -4.24 4.84 1.12
C LEU A 85 -3.65 6.26 1.10
N ILE A 86 -4.22 7.18 0.31
CA ILE A 86 -3.79 8.58 0.31
C ILE A 86 -3.97 9.20 1.70
N LEU A 87 -5.11 8.94 2.37
CA LEU A 87 -5.34 9.43 3.73
C LEU A 87 -4.34 8.84 4.72
N VAL A 88 -4.07 7.53 4.64
CA VAL A 88 -3.11 6.84 5.52
C VAL A 88 -1.69 7.36 5.30
N VAL A 89 -1.23 7.44 4.04
CA VAL A 89 0.09 7.96 3.69
C VAL A 89 0.23 9.41 4.12
N GLY A 90 -0.78 10.25 3.86
CA GLY A 90 -0.80 11.65 4.29
C GLY A 90 -0.72 11.79 5.81
N TRP A 91 -1.44 10.95 6.55
CA TRP A 91 -1.36 10.90 8.01
C TRP A 91 0.04 10.47 8.48
N ASN A 92 0.60 9.40 7.91
CA ASN A 92 1.94 8.92 8.26
C ASN A 92 3.01 9.98 8.00
N VAL A 93 2.95 10.69 6.88
CA VAL A 93 3.87 11.80 6.57
C VAL A 93 3.70 12.94 7.58
N LYS A 94 2.46 13.36 7.85
CA LYS A 94 2.17 14.43 8.82
C LYS A 94 2.72 14.08 10.21
N GLU A 95 2.41 12.89 10.73
CA GLU A 95 2.92 12.45 12.03
C GLU A 95 4.45 12.40 12.02
N LEU A 96 5.06 11.77 11.01
CA LEU A 96 6.51 11.67 10.93
C LEU A 96 7.20 13.05 10.91
N VAL A 97 6.64 14.03 10.20
CA VAL A 97 7.14 15.40 10.18
C VAL A 97 7.01 16.06 11.56
N LEU A 98 5.87 15.88 12.25
CA LEU A 98 5.65 16.44 13.59
C LEU A 98 6.59 15.85 14.65
N TRP A 99 7.00 14.59 14.51
CA TRP A 99 7.92 13.94 15.45
C TRP A 99 9.40 14.23 15.15
N LEU A 100 9.73 14.63 13.92
CA LEU A 100 11.10 14.98 13.51
C LEU A 100 11.46 16.46 13.69
N TRP A 101 10.48 17.32 13.96
CA TRP A 101 10.63 18.76 14.19
C TRP A 101 10.38 19.10 15.66
#